data_AF-A0A379B5C5-F1
#
_entry.id   AF-A0A379B5C5-F1
#
_cell.length_a   1.000
_cell.length_b   1.000
_cell.length_c   1.000
_cell.angle_alpha   90.00
_cell.angle_beta   90.00
_cell.angle_gamma   90.00
#
_symmetry.space_group_name_H-M   'P 1'
#
loop_
_entity.id
_entity.type
_entity.pdbx_description
1 polymer ?
#
loop_
_entity_poly.entity_id
_entity_poly.type
_entity_poly.pdbx_seq_one_letter_code
_entity_poly.pdbx_strand_id
1 'polypeptide(L)' 'MLVHNYTREYNPGKGLSLMAHIRRTRHIMKPSHRSCFSFALLCSKNNLDSNNPI' A
#
# COMPACT_ATOMS: atom_id res chain seq x y z
N MET A 1 20.57 6.52 -11.43
CA MET A 1 19.35 6.01 -10.75
C MET A 1 19.31 4.51 -11.01
N LEU A 2 19.50 3.66 -9.99
CA LEU A 2 19.46 2.21 -10.17
C LEU A 2 18.05 1.81 -10.61
N VAL A 3 17.91 1.40 -11.87
CA VAL A 3 16.66 0.86 -12.41
C VAL A 3 16.49 -0.53 -11.82
N HIS A 4 15.83 -0.61 -10.68
CA HIS A 4 15.48 -1.88 -10.06
C HIS A 4 14.40 -2.54 -10.92
N ASN A 5 14.79 -3.53 -11.72
CA ASN A 5 13.88 -4.41 -12.45
C ASN A 5 13.16 -5.34 -11.45
N TYR A 6 12.06 -4.85 -10.87
CA TYR A 6 11.19 -5.66 -9.99
C TYR A 6 10.40 -6.74 -10.74
N THR A 7 10.48 -6.78 -12.07
CA THR A 7 9.93 -7.83 -12.94
C THR A 7 10.75 -9.13 -12.88
N ARG A 8 11.40 -9.40 -11.75
CA ARG A 8 12.09 -10.65 -11.48
C ARG A 8 11.06 -11.65 -10.94
N GLU A 9 10.39 -12.33 -11.87
CA GLU A 9 9.59 -13.54 -11.67
C GLU A 9 8.90 -13.64 -10.30
N TYR A 10 7.66 -13.15 -10.23
CA TYR A 10 6.81 -13.40 -9.07
C TYR A 10 6.66 -14.91 -8.88
N ASN A 11 7.35 -15.46 -7.89
CA ASN A 11 7.24 -16.85 -7.50
C ASN A 11 6.32 -16.90 -6.25
N PRO A 12 5.08 -17.40 -6.38
CA PRO A 12 4.11 -17.39 -5.29
C PRO A 12 4.51 -18.30 -4.11
N GLY A 13 5.48 -19.20 -4.30
CA GLY A 13 6.02 -20.06 -3.25
C GLY A 13 7.07 -19.37 -2.37
N LYS A 14 7.72 -18.32 -2.87
CA LYS A 14 8.76 -17.60 -2.11
C LYS A 14 8.12 -16.73 -1.04
N GLY A 15 8.59 -16.87 0.20
CA GLY A 15 8.09 -16.11 1.34
C GLY A 15 6.88 -16.73 2.04
N LEU A 16 6.35 -17.87 1.59
CA LEU A 16 5.27 -18.58 2.30
C LEU A 16 5.68 -18.98 3.71
N SER A 17 6.89 -19.51 3.92
CA SER A 17 7.41 -19.82 5.25
C SER A 17 7.51 -18.59 6.14
N LEU A 18 7.94 -17.45 5.58
CA LEU A 18 8.05 -16.20 6.32
C LEU A 18 6.67 -15.65 6.68
N MET A 19 5.73 -15.68 5.73
CA MET A 19 4.35 -15.24 5.95
C MET A 19 3.58 -16.17 6.88
N ALA A 20 3.91 -17.46 6.94
CA ALA A 20 3.33 -18.40 7.89
C ALA A 20 3.59 -18.01 9.35
N HIS A 21 4.67 -17.26 9.62
CA HIS A 21 5.03 -16.83 10.98
C HIS A 21 4.48 -15.43 11.32
N ILE A 22 3.91 -14.72 10.35
CA ILE A 22 3.42 -13.34 10.50
C ILE A 22 1.89 -13.31 10.38
N ARG A 23 1.20 -13.02 11.49
CA ARG A 23 -0.28 -12.94 11.50
C ARG A 23 -0.84 -11.56 11.16
N ARG A 24 -0.01 -10.50 11.17
CA ARG A 24 -0.44 -9.11 10.89
C ARG A 24 0.45 -8.46 9.84
N THR A 25 -0.01 -8.42 8.60
CA THR A 25 0.75 -7.93 7.43
C THR A 25 0.21 -6.61 6.85
N ARG A 26 -0.84 -6.04 7.45
CA ARG A 26 -1.51 -4.83 6.92
C ARG A 26 -0.55 -3.66 6.69
N HIS A 27 0.45 -3.50 7.56
CA HIS A 27 1.47 -2.44 7.46
C HIS A 27 2.39 -2.60 6.21
N ILE A 28 2.41 -3.78 5.57
CA ILE A 28 3.19 -4.03 4.36
C ILE A 28 2.47 -3.49 3.13
N MET A 29 1.14 -3.60 3.04
CA MET A 29 0.38 -3.25 1.83
C MET A 29 -0.43 -1.96 1.97
N LYS A 30 -0.98 -1.66 3.16
CA LYS A 30 -1.87 -0.52 3.38
C LYS A 30 -1.07 0.74 3.71
N PRO A 31 -1.12 1.80 2.87
CA PRO A 31 -0.32 3.01 3.10
C PRO A 31 -0.58 3.67 4.46
N SER A 32 -1.82 3.65 4.95
CA SER A 32 -2.19 4.26 6.23
C SER A 32 -1.71 3.54 7.48
N HIS A 33 -1.12 2.36 7.33
CA HIS A 33 -0.63 1.55 8.46
C HIS A 33 0.89 1.37 8.40
N ARG A 34 1.57 2.13 7.53
CA ARG A 34 3.03 2.21 7.47
C ARG A 34 3.54 3.22 8.49
N SER A 35 4.74 3.02 9.00
CA SER A 35 5.39 3.93 9.96
C SER A 35 5.59 5.34 9.41
N CYS A 36 5.78 5.47 8.10
CA CYS A 36 5.94 6.75 7.41
C CYS A 36 4.60 7.38 6.99
N PHE A 37 3.47 6.89 7.48
CA PHE A 37 2.17 7.48 7.15
C PHE A 37 2.04 8.89 7.73
N SER A 38 1.52 9.82 6.92
CA SER A 38 1.21 11.20 7.34
C SER A 38 -0.27 11.50 7.10
N PHE A 39 -0.93 12.06 8.11
CA PHE A 39 -2.33 12.50 8.01
C PHE A 39 -2.54 13.64 7.00
N ALA A 40 -1.48 14.35 6.59
CA ALA A 40 -1.55 15.35 5.53
C ALA A 40 -2.04 14.74 4.19
N LEU A 41 -1.81 13.43 3.97
CA LEU A 41 -2.29 12.72 2.79
C LEU A 41 -3.83 12.56 2.75
N LEU A 42 -4.51 12.74 3.89
CA LEU A 42 -5.97 12.57 4.00
C LEU A 42 -6.74 13.85 3.65
N CYS A 43 -6.06 14.99 3.48
CA CYS A 43 -6.67 16.31 3.29
C CYS A 43 -7.35 16.54 1.91
N SER A 44 -7.39 15.54 1.02
CA SER A 44 -8.01 15.68 -0.31
C SER A 44 -9.56 15.56 -0.31
N LYS A 45 -10.21 15.55 0.86
CA LYS A 45 -11.60 15.07 1.00
C LYS A 45 -12.72 16.10 0.87
N ASN A 46 -12.43 17.35 0.47
CA ASN A 46 -13.42 18.44 0.47
C ASN A 46 -13.74 19.04 -0.90
N ASN A 47 -13.35 18.43 -2.04
CA ASN A 47 -13.57 19.01 -3.37
C ASN A 47 -14.22 18.06 -4.40
N LEU A 48 -14.97 17.04 -3.97
CA LEU A 48 -15.53 16.03 -4.90
C LEU A 48 -17.06 15.90 -4.89
N ASP A 49 -17.79 16.83 -4.24
CA ASP A 49 -19.27 16.78 -4.16
C ASP A 49 -19.95 18.09 -4.65
N SER A 50 -19.32 18.89 -5.52
CA SER A 50 -19.94 20.13 -6.05
C SER A 50 -20.42 20.06 -7.51
N ASN A 51 -20.31 18.91 -8.19
CA ASN A 51 -20.64 18.81 -9.63
C ASN A 51 -21.52 17.60 -9.98
N ASN A 52 -22.64 17.40 -9.29
CA ASN A 52 -23.76 16.58 -9.79
C ASN A 52 -25.09 17.13 -9.23
N PRO A 53 -25.87 17.91 -10.01
CA PRO A 53 -27.28 18.08 -9.72
C PRO A 53 -28.05 16.84 -10.20
N ILE A 54 -28.90 16.32 -9.30
CA ILE A 54 -29.99 15.33 -9.43
C ILE A 54 -30.27 14.80 -10.85
#